data_AF-A0A3C1VIB1-F1
#
_entry.id   AF-A0A3C1VIB1-F1
#
_cell.length_a   1.000
_cell.length_b   1.000
_cell.length_c   1.000
_cell.angle_alpha   90.00
_cell.angle_beta   90.00
_cell.angle_gamma   90.00
#
_symmetry.space_group_name_H-M   'P 1'
#
loop_
_entity.id
_entity.type
_entity.pdbx_description
1 polymer ?
#
loop_
_entity_poly.entity_id
_entity_poly.type
_entity_poly.pdbx_seq_one_letter_code
_entity_poly.pdbx_strand_id
1 'polypeptide(L)'
;MDVRPIPCSVKHGLIIKQWLDLAVGDHFILLNDHDPVPLYYQFAAEWPNAFIWEHLVKGPEEFRVKITKLKAVGESAELAAASCGSH
;
A
#
# COMPACT_ATOMS: atom_id res chain seq x y z
N MET A 1 6.05 7.25 -5.92
CA MET A 1 5.26 8.24 -5.15
C MET A 1 6.01 8.50 -3.86
N ASP A 2 6.37 9.76 -3.58
CA ASP A 2 7.03 10.15 -2.32
C ASP A 2 5.96 10.50 -1.28
N VAL A 3 5.88 9.73 -0.19
CA VAL A 3 4.85 9.91 0.86
C VAL A 3 5.42 10.48 2.17
N ARG A 4 6.71 10.85 2.17
CA ARG A 4 7.36 11.45 3.35
C ARG A 4 6.71 12.74 3.85
N PRO A 5 6.18 13.64 2.99
CA PRO A 5 5.51 14.85 3.47
C PRO A 5 4.05 14.62 3.91
N ILE A 6 3.52 13.39 3.79
CA ILE A 6 2.09 13.12 3.98
C ILE A 6 1.83 12.59 5.41
N PRO A 7 0.90 13.20 6.17
CA PRO A 7 0.56 12.74 7.51
C PRO A 7 0.09 11.28 7.51
N CYS A 8 0.41 10.55 8.58
CA CYS A 8 0.21 9.10 8.69
C CYS A 8 -1.23 8.64 8.42
N SER A 9 -2.20 9.47 8.84
CA SER A 9 -3.62 9.19 8.65
C SER A 9 -4.05 9.21 7.17
N VAL A 10 -3.38 10.00 6.32
CA VAL A 10 -3.78 10.21 4.91
C VAL A 10 -2.94 9.35 3.96
N LYS A 11 -1.68 9.05 4.31
CA LYS A 11 -0.77 8.35 3.40
C LYS A 11 -1.30 6.96 3.00
N HIS A 12 -1.86 6.18 3.93
CA HIS A 12 -2.32 4.82 3.65
C HIS A 12 -3.44 4.82 2.61
N GLY A 13 -4.44 5.70 2.80
CA GLY A 13 -5.55 5.83 1.86
C GLY A 13 -5.10 6.25 0.46
N LEU A 14 -4.12 7.16 0.36
CA LEU A 14 -3.57 7.57 -0.94
C LEU A 14 -2.80 6.43 -1.63
N ILE A 15 -1.99 5.68 -0.90
CA ILE A 15 -1.21 4.56 -1.45
C ILE A 15 -2.13 3.46 -1.95
N ILE A 16 -3.16 3.11 -1.16
CA ILE A 16 -4.18 2.14 -1.52
C ILE A 16 -4.95 2.61 -2.75
N LYS A 17 -5.44 3.85 -2.75
CA LYS A 17 -6.15 4.44 -3.90
C LYS A 17 -5.28 4.40 -5.14
N GLN A 18 -4.00 4.77 -5.02
CA GLN A 18 -3.09 4.77 -6.15
C GLN A 18 -2.87 3.36 -6.70
N TRP A 19 -2.74 2.36 -5.83
CA TRP A 19 -2.63 0.96 -6.24
C TRP A 19 -3.92 0.43 -6.87
N LEU A 20 -5.08 0.78 -6.33
CA LEU A 20 -6.38 0.41 -6.88
C LEU A 20 -6.58 0.96 -8.29
N ASP A 21 -6.08 2.17 -8.57
CA ASP A 21 -6.12 2.82 -9.88
C ASP A 21 -5.16 2.19 -10.92
N LEU A 22 -4.13 1.45 -10.48
CA LEU A 22 -3.20 0.79 -11.41
C LEU A 22 -3.88 -0.27 -12.26
N ALA A 23 -3.39 -0.46 -13.48
CA ALA A 23 -3.76 -1.61 -14.29
C ALA A 23 -3.15 -2.90 -13.72
N VAL A 24 -3.72 -4.04 -14.12
CA VAL A 24 -3.15 -5.34 -13.75
C VAL A 24 -1.83 -5.55 -14.50
N GLY A 25 -0.78 -5.88 -13.76
CA GLY A 25 0.59 -5.98 -14.26
C GLY A 25 1.42 -4.71 -14.01
N ASP A 26 0.79 -3.58 -13.68
CA ASP A 26 1.48 -2.35 -13.31
C ASP A 26 1.98 -2.39 -11.86
N HIS A 27 2.97 -1.53 -11.60
CA HIS A 27 3.58 -1.39 -10.29
C HIS A 27 3.98 0.04 -10.01
N PHE A 28 4.15 0.35 -8.74
CA PHE A 28 4.73 1.62 -8.31
C PHE A 28 5.69 1.40 -7.15
N ILE A 29 6.61 2.35 -6.99
CA ILE A 29 7.55 2.39 -5.88
C ILE A 29 7.02 3.37 -4.83
N LEU A 30 6.73 2.82 -3.66
CA LEU A 30 6.44 3.51 -2.42
C LEU A 30 7.77 3.86 -1.75
N LEU A 31 7.98 5.15 -1.52
CA LEU A 31 9.12 5.66 -0.76
C LEU A 31 8.63 6.19 0.58
N ASN A 32 9.02 5.54 1.67
CA ASN A 32 8.62 5.87 3.04
C ASN A 32 9.85 6.05 3.94
N ASP A 33 9.68 6.84 5.00
CA ASP A 33 10.72 7.15 5.99
C ASP A 33 10.90 6.04 7.05
N HIS A 34 10.00 5.04 7.06
CA HIS A 34 10.00 3.88 7.96
C HIS A 34 9.44 2.64 7.25
N ASP A 35 9.61 1.47 7.86
CA ASP A 35 9.10 0.21 7.34
C ASP A 35 7.55 0.23 7.30
N PRO A 36 6.90 0.12 6.12
CA PRO A 36 5.44 0.15 5.99
C PRO A 36 4.78 -1.21 6.30
N VAL A 37 5.21 -1.85 7.39
CA VAL A 37 4.68 -3.14 7.87
C VAL A 37 3.16 -3.16 8.05
N PRO A 38 2.52 -2.18 8.73
CA PRO A 38 1.07 -2.21 8.89
C PRO A 38 0.32 -2.14 7.55
N LEU A 39 0.88 -1.43 6.56
CA LEU A 39 0.31 -1.34 5.24
C LEU A 39 0.35 -2.69 4.51
N TYR A 40 1.46 -3.44 4.63
CA TYR A 40 1.55 -4.79 4.08
C TYR A 40 0.45 -5.70 4.63
N TYR A 41 0.22 -5.68 5.95
CA TYR A 41 -0.82 -6.49 6.57
C TYR A 41 -2.22 -6.11 6.10
N GLN A 42 -2.50 -4.82 5.93
CA GLN A 42 -3.78 -4.37 5.39
C GLN A 42 -3.99 -4.90 3.96
N PHE A 43 -2.98 -4.78 3.09
CA PHE A 43 -3.05 -5.34 1.74
C PHE A 43 -3.23 -6.86 1.73
N ALA A 44 -2.53 -7.58 2.61
CA ALA A 44 -2.65 -9.03 2.72
C ALA A 44 -4.04 -9.47 3.20
N ALA A 45 -4.68 -8.68 4.08
CA ALA A 45 -6.02 -8.93 4.57
C ALA A 45 -7.10 -8.62 3.53
N GLU A 46 -6.98 -7.50 2.82
CA GLU A 46 -7.98 -7.06 1.83
C GLU A 46 -7.83 -7.76 0.47
N TRP A 47 -6.59 -7.97 0.01
CA TRP A 47 -6.27 -8.42 -1.34
C TRP A 47 -5.26 -9.59 -1.36
N PRO A 48 -5.57 -10.72 -0.71
CA PRO A 48 -4.68 -11.87 -0.72
C PRO A 48 -4.42 -12.35 -2.16
N ASN A 49 -3.15 -12.58 -2.50
CA ASN A 49 -2.70 -13.04 -3.83
C ASN A 49 -3.06 -12.12 -5.01
N ALA A 50 -3.40 -10.85 -4.74
CA ALA A 50 -3.70 -9.86 -5.77
C ALA A 50 -2.62 -8.77 -5.91
N PHE A 51 -1.60 -8.78 -5.05
CA PHE A 51 -0.44 -7.90 -5.13
C PHE A 51 0.88 -8.65 -4.90
N ILE A 52 1.99 -8.06 -5.34
CA ILE A 52 3.34 -8.43 -4.93
C ILE A 52 3.92 -7.28 -4.12
N TRP A 53 4.61 -7.62 -3.03
CA TRP A 53 5.30 -6.67 -2.18
C TRP A 53 6.79 -6.97 -2.15
N GLU A 54 7.58 -6.10 -2.80
CA GLU A 54 9.03 -6.26 -2.92
C GLU A 54 9.74 -5.12 -2.19
N HIS A 55 10.56 -5.44 -1.20
CA HIS A 55 11.42 -4.44 -0.56
C HIS A 55 12.66 -4.20 -1.43
N LEU A 56 12.74 -3.04 -2.06
CA LEU A 56 13.88 -2.65 -2.89
C LEU A 56 15.00 -2.03 -2.04
N VAL A 57 14.64 -1.21 -1.06
CA VAL A 57 15.60 -0.57 -0.15
C VAL A 57 15.05 -0.67 1.27
N LYS A 58 15.89 -1.14 2.20
CA LYS A 58 15.59 -1.21 3.62
C LYS A 58 16.75 -0.57 4.40
N GLY A 59 16.83 0.76 4.33
CA GLY A 59 17.87 1.55 4.98
C GLY A 59 17.34 2.31 6.20
N PRO A 60 18.21 2.78 7.11
CA PRO A 60 17.79 3.56 8.28
C PRO A 60 17.19 4.93 7.93
N GLU A 61 17.47 5.43 6.72
CA GLU A 61 17.01 6.74 6.23
C GLU A 61 15.98 6.62 5.09
N GLU A 62 15.83 5.42 4.49
CA GLU A 62 15.01 5.25 3.30
C GLU A 62 14.45 3.82 3.18
N PHE A 63 13.13 3.72 3.05
CA PHE A 63 12.44 2.46 2.75
C PHE A 63 11.77 2.58 1.38
N ARG A 64 12.21 1.76 0.42
CA ARG A 64 11.58 1.65 -0.89
C ARG A 64 10.91 0.30 -1.04
N VAL A 65 9.62 0.33 -1.29
CA VAL A 65 8.80 -0.86 -1.51
C VAL A 65 8.17 -0.76 -2.88
N LYS A 66 8.36 -1.77 -3.71
CA LYS A 66 7.66 -1.92 -4.97
C LYS A 66 6.41 -2.75 -4.76
N ILE A 67 5.27 -2.17 -5.08
CA ILE A 67 3.97 -2.81 -4.97
C ILE A 67 3.45 -3.02 -6.38
N THR A 68 3.29 -4.28 -6.78
CA THR A 68 2.80 -4.69 -8.11
C THR A 68 1.37 -5.19 -8.00
N LYS A 69 0.49 -4.79 -8.91
CA LYS A 69 -0.88 -5.28 -8.99
C LYS A 69 -0.96 -6.53 -9.86
N LEU A 70 -1.42 -7.65 -9.31
CA LEU A 70 -1.53 -8.93 -10.02
C LEU A 70 -2.95 -9.26 -10.48
N LYS A 71 -3.96 -8.70 -9.83
CA LYS A 71 -5.36 -8.95 -10.17
C LYS A 71 -6.17 -7.66 -10.15
N ALA A 72 -7.18 -7.60 -11.01
CA ALA A 72 -8.14 -6.52 -11.01
C ALA A 72 -9.03 -6.71 -9.78
N VAL A 73 -9.01 -5.73 -8.89
CA VAL A 73 -9.93 -5.68 -7.76
C VAL A 73 -11.17 -4.91 -8.23
N GLY A 74 -12.08 -5.60 -8.91
CA GLY A 74 -13.38 -5.03 -9.26
C GLY A 74 -14.36 -5.17 -8.08
N GLU A 75 -14.91 -4.04 -7.63
CA GLU A 75 -16.14 -3.92 -6.83
C GLU A 75 -16.25 -4.65 -5.47
N SER A 76 -15.17 -5.25 -4.94
CA SER A 76 -15.15 -5.84 -3.58
C SER A 76 -14.47 -4.94 -2.53
N ALA A 77 -14.27 -3.65 -2.81
CA ALA A 77 -13.58 -2.70 -1.94
C ALA A 77 -14.49 -1.99 -0.91
N GLU A 78 -15.79 -2.27 -0.90
CA GLU A 78 -16.74 -1.57 -0.01
C GLU A 78 -16.74 -2.09 1.44
N LEU A 79 -16.00 -3.17 1.76
CA LEU A 79 -16.12 -3.86 3.06
C LEU A 79 -15.00 -3.62 4.08
N ALA A 80 -13.93 -2.89 3.74
CA ALA A 80 -12.72 -2.84 4.59
C ALA A 80 -12.33 -1.45 5.12
N ALA A 81 -13.04 -0.38 4.73
CA ALA A 81 -12.83 0.96 5.29
C ALA A 81 -13.31 1.11 6.76
N ALA A 82 -13.80 0.05 7.41
CA ALA A 82 -14.52 0.10 8.68
C ALA A 82 -13.72 -0.32 9.93
N SER A 83 -12.37 -0.32 9.91
CA SER A 83 -11.61 -0.61 11.13
C SER A 83 -10.29 0.15 11.26
N CYS A 84 -10.38 1.43 11.60
CA CYS A 84 -9.33 2.07 12.41
C CYS A 84 -10.01 2.77 13.59
N GLY A 85 -10.35 1.97 14.59
CA GLY A 85 -10.82 2.43 15.89
C GLY A 85 -9.66 3.01 16.70
N SER A 86 -9.89 4.20 17.24
CA SER A 86 -9.06 4.85 18.25
C SER A 86 -8.93 4.00 19.51
N HIS A 87 -7.75 3.91 20.10
CA HIS A 87 -7.52 4.21 21.52
C HIS A 87 -6.04 4.44 21.81
#